data_AF-A0A086K340-F1
#
_entry.id   AF-A0A086K340-F1
#
_cell.length_a   1.000
_cell.length_b   1.000
_cell.length_c   1.000
_cell.angle_alpha   90.00
_cell.angle_beta   90.00
_cell.angle_gamma   90.00
#
_symmetry.space_group_name_H-M   'P 1'
#
loop_
_entity.id
_entity.type
_entity.pdbx_description
1 polymer ?
#
loop_
_entity_poly.entity_id
_entity_poly.type
_entity_poly.pdbx_seq_one_letter_code
_entity_poly.pdbx_strand_id
1 'polypeptide(L)'
;MANIDSTAANTNRMREHMSMKQMQAGKQQEQEEDLCMCYNVVNFKLSVCLNQLEPTKQVPCQTEEESGTSQPPSAEGAGSRCEGSAESETTHQAKPCADTSAAPEAEAYSRPEASSGSGTSPSNSSGAIDSRNSVVLATLQDVLLANPTDKCLVSDVDEQLLINVFFNSPVRITSMAIRSTAPPANFDWRKPSTTDDDEDLPEEGTISEPKLMKVYSNNTNLDFSTVYDETPAQVITLTPGQLKGEERLLLRGSKFQRCSSLHIFIEKNQANSIHTFINRISLYGYVNKNYAS
;
A
#
# COMPACT_ATOMS: atom_id res chain seq x y z
N MET A 1 22.19 -22.73 75.68
CA MET A 1 21.04 -22.46 74.80
C MET A 1 21.26 -21.08 74.20
N ALA A 2 21.66 -20.99 72.93
CA ALA A 2 21.91 -19.71 72.28
C ALA A 2 20.55 -19.10 71.88
N ASN A 3 20.19 -17.97 72.49
CA ASN A 3 19.04 -17.17 72.09
C ASN A 3 19.32 -16.60 70.69
N ILE A 4 18.62 -17.12 69.69
CA ILE A 4 18.64 -16.57 68.34
C ILE A 4 17.60 -15.44 68.33
N ASP A 5 18.06 -14.20 68.30
CA ASP A 5 17.22 -12.99 68.22
C ASP A 5 16.47 -12.95 66.88
N SER A 6 15.28 -13.56 66.84
CA SER A 6 14.46 -13.69 65.62
C SER A 6 14.03 -12.33 65.03
N THR A 7 13.99 -11.28 65.85
CA THR A 7 13.62 -9.91 65.44
C THR A 7 14.69 -9.26 64.55
N ALA A 8 15.97 -9.53 64.80
CA ALA A 8 17.07 -9.05 63.97
C ALA A 8 17.15 -9.80 62.63
N ALA A 9 16.80 -11.10 62.62
CA ALA A 9 16.78 -11.91 61.41
C ALA A 9 15.64 -11.51 60.43
N ASN A 10 14.45 -11.18 60.95
CA ASN A 10 13.31 -10.80 60.11
C ASN A 10 13.47 -9.42 59.46
N THR A 11 14.04 -8.45 60.18
CA THR A 11 14.33 -7.12 59.63
C THR A 11 15.41 -7.17 58.55
N ASN A 12 16.41 -8.03 58.70
CA ASN A 12 17.43 -8.24 57.68
C ASN A 12 16.85 -8.92 56.42
N ARG A 13 16.00 -9.94 56.59
CA ARG A 13 15.28 -10.57 55.47
C ARG A 13 14.38 -9.61 54.71
N MET A 14 13.68 -8.70 55.39
CA MET A 14 12.87 -7.67 54.72
C MET A 14 13.74 -6.65 53.97
N ARG A 15 14.89 -6.27 54.53
CA ARG A 15 15.83 -5.37 53.86
C ARG A 15 16.46 -6.01 52.62
N GLU A 16 16.84 -7.28 52.71
CA GLU A 16 17.35 -8.07 51.57
C GLU A 16 16.28 -8.23 50.48
N HIS A 17 15.03 -8.51 50.85
CA HIS A 17 13.94 -8.63 49.89
C HIS A 17 13.60 -7.27 49.22
N MET A 18 13.62 -6.16 49.97
CA MET A 18 13.47 -4.82 49.37
C MET A 18 14.63 -4.47 48.44
N SER A 19 15.87 -4.80 48.83
CA SER A 19 17.06 -4.57 48.02
C SER A 19 17.06 -5.41 46.74
N MET A 20 16.65 -6.68 46.82
CA MET A 20 16.51 -7.57 45.67
C MET A 20 15.38 -7.13 44.73
N LYS A 21 14.25 -6.66 45.28
CA LYS A 21 13.15 -6.07 44.49
C LYS A 21 13.57 -4.77 43.80
N GLN A 22 14.40 -3.96 44.43
CA GLN A 22 14.95 -2.74 43.84
C GLN A 22 15.98 -3.04 42.74
N MET A 23 16.77 -4.11 42.88
CA MET A 23 17.67 -4.61 41.83
C MET A 23 16.93 -5.28 40.65
N GLN A 24 15.80 -5.96 40.90
CA GLN A 24 14.96 -6.56 39.86
C GLN A 24 14.13 -5.50 39.11
N ALA A 25 13.68 -4.44 39.78
CA ALA A 25 13.01 -3.31 39.13
C ALA A 25 13.93 -2.53 38.16
N GLY A 26 15.25 -2.69 38.28
CA GLY A 26 16.24 -2.10 37.38
C GLY A 26 16.59 -2.93 36.13
N LYS A 27 16.05 -4.15 35.96
CA LYS A 27 16.38 -5.04 34.84
C LYS A 27 15.15 -5.43 34.05
N GLN A 28 14.80 -4.59 33.09
CA GLN A 28 14.22 -4.86 31.77
C GLN A 28 13.44 -3.61 31.34
N GLN A 29 14.14 -2.51 31.03
CA GLN A 29 13.59 -1.59 30.05
C GLN A 29 13.51 -2.39 28.77
N GLU A 30 12.30 -2.82 28.40
CA GLU A 30 12.02 -3.20 27.02
C GLU A 30 12.46 -2.00 26.19
N GLN A 31 13.47 -2.17 25.35
CA GLN A 31 13.91 -1.13 24.43
C GLN A 31 12.93 -1.16 23.25
N GLU A 32 12.40 0.01 22.90
CA GLU A 32 11.59 0.13 21.68
C GLU A 32 12.55 0.01 20.49
N GLU A 33 12.25 -0.93 19.60
CA GLU A 33 13.08 -1.25 18.43
C GLU A 33 12.31 -0.96 17.13
N ASP A 34 13.05 -0.75 16.04
CA ASP A 34 12.49 -0.73 14.68
C ASP A 34 12.29 -2.18 14.23
N LEU A 35 11.04 -2.64 14.29
CA LEU A 35 10.64 -4.03 14.04
C LEU A 35 11.01 -4.50 12.63
N CYS A 36 11.10 -3.59 11.66
CA CYS A 36 11.52 -3.91 10.30
C CYS A 36 13.03 -4.19 10.20
N MET A 37 13.83 -3.65 11.13
CA MET A 37 15.29 -3.85 11.19
C MET A 37 15.69 -5.02 12.10
N CYS A 38 14.76 -5.52 12.92
CA CYS A 38 14.98 -6.68 13.77
C CYS A 38 15.03 -7.98 12.95
N TYR A 39 16.01 -8.82 13.24
CA TYR A 39 16.17 -10.10 12.55
C TYR A 39 14.98 -11.03 12.80
N ASN A 40 14.43 -11.60 11.71
CA ASN A 40 13.38 -12.62 11.73
C ASN A 40 12.06 -12.20 12.43
N VAL A 41 11.80 -10.90 12.60
CA VAL A 41 10.53 -10.39 13.17
C VAL A 41 9.46 -10.30 12.10
N VAL A 42 9.76 -9.62 10.99
CA VAL A 42 8.85 -9.49 9.84
C VAL A 42 8.98 -10.71 8.93
N ASN A 43 7.84 -11.28 8.56
CA ASN A 43 7.75 -12.34 7.57
C ASN A 43 7.60 -11.72 6.17
N PHE A 44 8.72 -11.41 5.53
CA PHE A 44 8.73 -10.84 4.17
C PHE A 44 8.20 -11.78 3.07
N LYS A 45 8.05 -13.08 3.35
CA LYS A 45 7.48 -14.04 2.40
C LYS A 45 5.96 -13.99 2.34
N LEU A 46 5.33 -13.74 3.49
CA LEU A 46 3.88 -13.59 3.60
C LEU A 46 3.44 -12.13 3.41
N SER A 47 4.31 -11.18 3.70
CA SER A 47 4.02 -9.75 3.53
C SER A 47 3.91 -9.39 2.05
N VAL A 48 2.89 -8.61 1.71
CA VAL A 48 2.56 -8.28 0.33
C VAL A 48 2.02 -6.84 0.25
N CYS A 49 2.30 -6.16 -0.86
CA CYS A 49 1.67 -4.89 -1.20
C CYS A 49 0.78 -5.12 -2.41
N LEU A 50 -0.51 -4.82 -2.26
CA LEU A 50 -1.49 -4.91 -3.34
C LEU A 50 -1.61 -3.55 -4.04
N ASN A 51 -1.95 -3.60 -5.32
CA ASN A 51 -1.94 -2.46 -6.24
C ASN A 51 -0.56 -1.78 -6.36
N GLN A 52 0.53 -2.54 -6.20
CA GLN A 52 1.88 -2.03 -6.40
C GLN A 52 2.27 -2.14 -7.89
N LEU A 53 2.83 -1.06 -8.45
CA LEU A 53 3.46 -1.07 -9.76
C LEU A 53 4.72 -1.94 -9.73
N GLU A 54 4.76 -2.96 -10.59
CA GLU A 54 5.80 -3.99 -10.58
C GLU A 54 7.20 -3.39 -10.85
N PRO A 55 8.18 -3.60 -9.95
CA PRO A 55 9.55 -3.20 -10.22
C PRO A 55 10.12 -4.06 -11.34
N THR A 56 10.61 -3.43 -12.40
CA THR A 56 11.25 -4.13 -13.53
C THR A 56 12.38 -5.02 -13.00
N LYS A 57 12.18 -6.34 -13.00
CA LYS A 57 13.23 -7.30 -12.61
C LYS A 57 14.36 -7.18 -13.64
N GLN A 58 15.53 -6.73 -13.21
CA GLN A 58 16.74 -6.92 -14.02
C GLN A 58 16.96 -8.42 -14.15
N VAL A 59 16.73 -8.96 -15.35
CA VAL A 59 17.15 -10.31 -15.70
C VAL A 59 18.68 -10.31 -15.64
N PRO A 60 19.33 -11.21 -14.87
CA PRO A 60 20.77 -11.40 -15.00
C PRO A 60 21.03 -11.84 -16.44
N CYS A 61 21.77 -11.04 -17.19
CA CYS A 61 22.17 -11.34 -18.56
C CYS A 61 22.94 -12.67 -18.56
N GLN A 62 22.25 -13.78 -18.86
CA GLN A 62 22.89 -15.07 -19.05
C GLN A 62 23.43 -15.10 -20.47
N THR A 63 24.73 -15.34 -20.54
CA THR A 63 25.54 -15.51 -21.74
C THR A 63 24.82 -16.45 -22.72
N GLU A 64 24.68 -15.98 -23.95
CA GLU A 64 24.22 -16.75 -25.09
C GLU A 64 25.14 -17.96 -25.28
N GLU A 65 24.57 -19.18 -25.19
CA GLU A 65 25.12 -20.34 -25.89
C GLU A 65 24.07 -20.81 -26.90
N GLU A 66 24.48 -20.78 -28.17
CA GLU A 66 23.70 -21.01 -29.36
C GLU A 66 23.19 -22.45 -29.50
N SER A 67 21.92 -22.53 -29.92
CA SER A 67 21.30 -23.41 -30.92
C SER A 67 21.86 -24.82 -31.21
N GLY A 68 20.96 -25.81 -31.18
CA GLY A 68 21.17 -27.12 -31.80
C GLY A 68 19.89 -27.98 -31.91
N THR A 69 18.99 -27.60 -32.81
CA THR A 69 18.09 -28.41 -33.67
C THR A 69 17.68 -29.83 -33.23
N SER A 70 16.36 -30.11 -33.12
CA SER A 70 15.61 -31.04 -34.01
C SER A 70 14.23 -31.47 -33.44
N GLN A 71 13.17 -31.19 -34.20
CA GLN A 71 11.92 -31.97 -34.28
C GLN A 71 12.18 -33.27 -35.10
N PRO A 72 11.31 -34.32 -35.19
CA PRO A 72 9.85 -34.26 -35.47
C PRO A 72 9.01 -35.46 -34.89
N PRO A 73 7.93 -36.02 -35.51
CA PRO A 73 6.51 -35.61 -35.36
C PRO A 73 5.50 -36.76 -35.04
N SER A 74 4.20 -36.42 -34.97
CA SER A 74 2.97 -37.29 -35.15
C SER A 74 2.61 -38.29 -34.02
N ALA A 75 1.36 -38.65 -33.70
CA ALA A 75 0.06 -38.61 -34.38
C ALA A 75 -1.13 -38.84 -33.39
N GLU A 76 -2.30 -38.32 -33.79
CA GLU A 76 -3.68 -38.87 -33.76
C GLU A 76 -4.38 -39.51 -32.53
N GLY A 77 -5.69 -39.20 -32.42
CA GLY A 77 -6.73 -40.01 -31.74
C GLY A 77 -7.69 -39.18 -30.87
N ALA A 78 -8.76 -38.57 -31.41
CA ALA A 78 -10.11 -39.13 -31.64
C ALA A 78 -11.03 -39.23 -30.40
N GLY A 79 -12.26 -38.69 -30.53
CA GLY A 79 -13.44 -38.99 -29.68
C GLY A 79 -14.05 -37.76 -29.00
N SER A 80 -14.98 -37.03 -29.64
CA SER A 80 -16.44 -37.26 -29.65
C SER A 80 -17.14 -36.98 -28.31
N ARG A 81 -18.00 -35.95 -28.26
CA ARG A 81 -19.48 -36.09 -28.27
C ARG A 81 -20.20 -34.75 -28.07
N CYS A 82 -21.14 -34.46 -28.95
CA CYS A 82 -22.15 -33.41 -28.88
C CYS A 82 -23.43 -33.95 -28.23
N GLU A 83 -24.20 -33.07 -27.57
CA GLU A 83 -25.66 -33.07 -27.33
C GLU A 83 -25.90 -31.75 -26.55
N GLY A 84 -26.77 -30.79 -26.87
CA GLY A 84 -27.87 -30.72 -27.83
C GLY A 84 -29.17 -30.32 -27.13
N SER A 85 -29.49 -29.01 -27.12
CA SER A 85 -30.84 -28.38 -27.16
C SER A 85 -31.82 -28.70 -26.00
N ALA A 86 -32.94 -28.02 -25.70
CA ALA A 86 -33.76 -26.94 -26.26
C ALA A 86 -34.66 -26.44 -25.07
N GLU A 87 -34.94 -25.15 -24.88
CA GLU A 87 -36.12 -24.37 -25.36
C GLU A 87 -37.41 -24.40 -24.50
N SER A 88 -38.18 -23.30 -24.69
CA SER A 88 -39.62 -23.00 -24.40
C SER A 88 -39.92 -22.26 -23.07
N GLU A 89 -40.27 -20.96 -23.09
CA GLU A 89 -41.57 -20.27 -23.45
C GLU A 89 -42.55 -20.23 -22.25
N THR A 90 -43.33 -19.20 -21.86
CA THR A 90 -44.20 -18.19 -22.54
C THR A 90 -44.75 -17.22 -21.44
N THR A 91 -44.84 -15.88 -21.62
CA THR A 91 -46.01 -15.03 -22.02
C THR A 91 -46.80 -14.33 -20.90
N HIS A 92 -47.04 -13.00 -21.07
CA HIS A 92 -48.27 -12.17 -20.87
C HIS A 92 -47.86 -10.72 -20.47
N GLN A 93 -47.88 -9.70 -21.34
CA GLN A 93 -48.99 -8.92 -21.94
C GLN A 93 -49.56 -7.81 -21.02
N ALA A 94 -49.33 -6.52 -21.40
CA ALA A 94 -50.32 -5.40 -21.48
C ALA A 94 -49.70 -3.97 -21.36
N LYS A 95 -49.95 -3.14 -22.39
CA LYS A 95 -50.04 -1.65 -22.41
C LYS A 95 -51.52 -1.25 -22.10
N PRO A 96 -51.98 0.02 -21.85
CA PRO A 96 -51.60 1.25 -22.60
C PRO A 96 -51.78 2.66 -21.92
N CYS A 97 -51.39 3.73 -22.69
CA CYS A 97 -51.93 5.11 -22.81
C CYS A 97 -51.94 6.10 -21.61
N ALA A 98 -51.83 7.44 -21.74
CA ALA A 98 -51.61 8.39 -22.84
C ALA A 98 -51.35 9.83 -22.28
N ASP A 99 -50.93 10.75 -23.17
CA ASP A 99 -51.32 12.19 -23.25
C ASP A 99 -50.72 13.25 -22.28
N THR A 100 -50.34 14.50 -22.64
CA THR A 100 -50.34 15.32 -23.87
C THR A 100 -49.45 16.58 -23.66
N SER A 101 -49.02 17.22 -24.78
CA SER A 101 -48.83 18.69 -25.00
C SER A 101 -47.62 19.40 -24.36
N ALA A 102 -46.95 20.38 -24.96
CA ALA A 102 -47.02 21.05 -26.27
C ALA A 102 -45.73 21.89 -26.47
N ALA A 103 -45.35 22.09 -27.74
CA ALA A 103 -44.46 23.16 -28.22
C ALA A 103 -45.26 24.52 -28.27
N PRO A 104 -44.74 25.71 -28.71
CA PRO A 104 -43.83 25.89 -29.84
C PRO A 104 -42.92 27.17 -29.90
N GLU A 105 -42.26 27.34 -31.07
CA GLU A 105 -41.74 28.55 -31.75
C GLU A 105 -40.44 29.23 -31.25
N ALA A 106 -39.32 29.16 -32.00
CA ALA A 106 -38.89 30.00 -33.16
C ALA A 106 -38.51 31.45 -32.72
N GLU A 107 -37.30 31.95 -32.95
CA GLU A 107 -36.85 32.53 -34.24
C GLU A 107 -35.32 32.62 -34.41
N ALA A 108 -34.92 32.80 -35.66
CA ALA A 108 -33.58 32.93 -36.23
C ALA A 108 -32.84 34.23 -35.85
N TYR A 109 -31.52 34.31 -36.10
CA TYR A 109 -30.88 35.31 -37.01
C TYR A 109 -29.34 35.13 -37.03
N SER A 110 -28.84 34.83 -38.24
CA SER A 110 -27.62 35.35 -38.92
C SER A 110 -26.19 35.18 -38.38
N ARG A 111 -25.40 34.42 -39.15
CA ARG A 111 -23.95 34.55 -39.46
C ARG A 111 -23.69 35.86 -40.26
N PRO A 112 -22.44 36.35 -40.55
CA PRO A 112 -21.41 35.57 -41.25
C PRO A 112 -19.89 35.93 -41.04
N GLU A 113 -19.04 35.12 -41.69
CA GLU A 113 -17.66 35.32 -42.23
C GLU A 113 -16.47 35.47 -41.26
N ALA A 114 -15.36 34.70 -41.28
CA ALA A 114 -14.43 34.13 -42.29
C ALA A 114 -13.08 34.88 -42.35
N SER A 115 -11.99 34.19 -41.98
CA SER A 115 -10.64 34.24 -42.60
C SER A 115 -9.81 33.10 -41.98
N SER A 116 -9.37 32.05 -42.69
CA SER A 116 -8.36 31.93 -43.76
C SER A 116 -6.93 32.24 -43.31
N GLY A 117 -6.14 31.20 -43.06
CA GLY A 117 -4.70 31.25 -42.81
C GLY A 117 -4.07 29.84 -42.85
N SER A 118 -3.71 29.42 -44.06
CA SER A 118 -3.00 28.20 -44.43
C SER A 118 -1.54 28.17 -43.98
N GLY A 119 -0.98 26.98 -43.71
CA GLY A 119 0.48 26.78 -43.83
C GLY A 119 1.10 25.59 -43.10
N THR A 120 1.18 24.47 -43.80
CA THR A 120 2.32 23.51 -43.82
C THR A 120 2.80 22.81 -42.53
N SER A 121 2.53 21.51 -42.49
CA SER A 121 3.33 20.48 -41.81
C SER A 121 4.81 20.52 -42.22
N PRO A 122 5.70 20.05 -41.33
CA PRO A 122 6.65 19.04 -41.74
C PRO A 122 6.51 17.79 -40.85
N SER A 123 6.22 16.69 -41.52
CA SER A 123 6.46 15.33 -41.06
C SER A 123 7.94 15.16 -40.67
N ASN A 124 8.21 14.95 -39.39
CA ASN A 124 9.41 14.24 -38.95
C ASN A 124 8.98 12.93 -38.29
N SER A 125 8.76 11.92 -39.12
CA SER A 125 8.84 10.52 -38.72
C SER A 125 10.30 10.19 -38.49
N SER A 126 10.77 10.46 -37.28
CA SER A 126 12.04 9.96 -36.77
C SER A 126 11.69 9.26 -35.48
N GLY A 127 11.72 7.93 -35.51
CA GLY A 127 11.37 7.06 -34.41
C GLY A 127 12.00 7.57 -33.12
N ALA A 128 11.17 8.09 -32.24
CA ALA A 128 11.51 8.26 -30.85
C ALA A 128 11.51 6.84 -30.28
N ILE A 129 12.71 6.28 -30.33
CA ILE A 129 13.16 5.12 -29.58
C ILE A 129 12.47 5.21 -28.22
N ASP A 130 11.59 4.24 -27.95
CA ASP A 130 10.90 4.00 -26.69
C ASP A 130 11.98 3.76 -25.63
N SER A 131 12.64 4.83 -25.23
CA SER A 131 13.66 4.87 -24.19
C SER A 131 12.87 4.83 -22.90
N ARG A 132 12.30 3.65 -22.63
CA ARG A 132 11.76 3.31 -21.33
C ARG A 132 12.90 3.50 -20.35
N ASN A 133 12.98 4.69 -19.76
CA ASN A 133 13.74 4.93 -18.56
C ASN A 133 13.36 3.79 -17.62
N SER A 134 14.29 2.86 -17.40
CA SER A 134 14.11 1.75 -16.49
C SER A 134 13.91 2.35 -15.10
N VAL A 135 12.66 2.60 -14.71
CA VAL A 135 12.36 3.11 -13.38
C VAL A 135 12.77 2.04 -12.38
N VAL A 136 13.72 2.38 -11.53
CA VAL A 136 14.11 1.52 -10.41
C VAL A 136 13.11 1.76 -9.29
N LEU A 137 11.98 1.06 -9.36
CA LEU A 137 10.98 1.05 -8.30
C LEU A 137 11.45 0.21 -7.11
N ALA A 138 10.92 0.52 -5.93
CA ALA A 138 11.17 -0.23 -4.71
C ALA A 138 10.30 -1.48 -4.66
N THR A 139 10.84 -2.58 -4.13
CA THR A 139 10.02 -3.67 -3.62
C THR A 139 9.43 -3.29 -2.26
N LEU A 140 8.41 -4.04 -1.78
CA LEU A 140 7.92 -3.88 -0.40
C LEU A 140 9.05 -4.04 0.63
N GLN A 141 10.00 -4.96 0.38
CA GLN A 141 11.14 -5.17 1.28
C GLN A 141 12.04 -3.94 1.36
N ASP A 142 12.32 -3.29 0.21
CA ASP A 142 13.11 -2.06 0.17
C ASP A 142 12.46 -0.96 1.05
N VAL A 143 11.15 -0.77 0.93
CA VAL A 143 10.39 0.28 1.67
C VAL A 143 10.25 -0.02 3.16
N LEU A 144 10.15 -1.29 3.56
CA LEU A 144 10.10 -1.66 4.98
C LEU A 144 11.48 -1.57 5.65
N LEU A 145 12.56 -1.82 4.90
CA LEU A 145 13.94 -1.70 5.41
C LEU A 145 14.42 -0.23 5.39
N ALA A 146 15.72 -0.01 5.62
CA ALA A 146 16.28 1.34 5.80
C ALA A 146 16.07 2.29 4.59
N ASN A 147 15.89 1.75 3.38
CA ASN A 147 15.82 2.46 2.09
C ASN A 147 16.68 3.74 2.01
N PRO A 148 18.03 3.65 2.06
CA PRO A 148 18.90 4.83 2.02
C PRO A 148 18.89 5.54 0.66
N THR A 149 18.45 4.85 -0.39
CA THR A 149 18.34 5.37 -1.76
C THR A 149 16.98 5.98 -2.05
N ASP A 150 16.06 5.97 -1.09
CA ASP A 150 14.68 6.45 -1.20
C ASP A 150 13.96 5.99 -2.48
N LYS A 151 14.17 4.72 -2.86
CA LYS A 151 13.40 4.11 -3.95
C LYS A 151 11.90 4.20 -3.64
N CYS A 152 11.09 4.37 -4.67
CA CYS A 152 9.66 4.58 -4.51
C CYS A 152 8.89 3.27 -4.74
N LEU A 153 8.03 2.90 -3.78
CA LEU A 153 6.90 2.02 -4.05
C LEU A 153 5.76 2.90 -4.55
N VAL A 154 5.19 2.54 -5.69
CA VAL A 154 4.19 3.34 -6.42
C VAL A 154 2.96 2.48 -6.65
N SER A 155 1.78 3.10 -6.62
CA SER A 155 0.53 2.42 -6.95
C SER A 155 0.32 2.24 -8.47
N ASP A 156 -0.32 1.15 -8.89
CA ASP A 156 -0.43 0.78 -10.30
C ASP A 156 -1.69 1.36 -10.97
N VAL A 157 -2.88 1.11 -10.42
CA VAL A 157 -4.16 1.45 -11.09
C VAL A 157 -4.72 2.79 -10.64
N ASP A 158 -4.67 3.06 -9.34
CA ASP A 158 -5.26 4.23 -8.69
C ASP A 158 -4.42 4.63 -7.47
N GLU A 159 -4.87 5.58 -6.65
CA GLU A 159 -4.09 6.11 -5.54
C GLU A 159 -4.04 5.16 -4.33
N GLN A 160 -4.78 4.06 -4.37
CA GLN A 160 -4.95 3.18 -3.25
C GLN A 160 -3.80 2.18 -3.14
N LEU A 161 -3.34 1.92 -1.93
CA LEU A 161 -2.35 0.89 -1.65
C LEU A 161 -2.78 0.10 -0.43
N LEU A 162 -2.65 -1.22 -0.49
CA LEU A 162 -2.90 -2.07 0.66
C LEU A 162 -1.64 -2.89 0.98
N ILE A 163 -1.01 -2.53 2.09
CA ILE A 163 0.25 -3.12 2.55
C ILE A 163 -0.05 -4.04 3.72
N ASN A 164 0.13 -5.33 3.49
CA ASN A 164 -0.07 -6.38 4.47
C ASN A 164 1.29 -6.82 5.02
N VAL A 165 1.55 -6.51 6.29
CA VAL A 165 2.78 -6.90 7.00
C VAL A 165 2.44 -8.02 7.97
N PHE A 166 3.11 -9.16 7.83
CA PHE A 166 2.96 -10.29 8.74
C PHE A 166 4.22 -10.44 9.59
N PHE A 167 4.03 -10.83 10.85
CA PHE A 167 5.13 -11.08 11.79
C PHE A 167 5.26 -12.58 12.06
N ASN A 168 6.49 -13.07 12.19
CA ASN A 168 6.74 -14.48 12.56
C ASN A 168 6.31 -14.79 13.99
N SER A 169 6.37 -13.77 14.86
CA SER A 169 5.98 -13.83 16.26
C SER A 169 5.14 -12.60 16.60
N PRO A 170 4.13 -12.70 17.48
CA PRO A 170 3.30 -11.56 17.84
C PRO A 170 4.11 -10.44 18.50
N VAL A 171 4.02 -9.22 17.97
CA VAL A 171 4.73 -8.02 18.45
C VAL A 171 3.77 -7.01 19.08
N ARG A 172 4.30 -6.13 19.95
CA ARG A 172 3.58 -4.92 20.36
C ARG A 172 4.05 -3.76 19.50
N ILE A 173 3.12 -3.07 18.83
CA ILE A 173 3.44 -1.91 18.00
C ILE A 173 2.99 -0.66 18.74
N THR A 174 3.87 0.34 18.84
CA THR A 174 3.62 1.59 19.55
C THR A 174 3.47 2.76 18.62
N SER A 175 4.29 2.79 17.56
CA SER A 175 4.26 3.88 16.59
C SER A 175 4.77 3.43 15.24
N MET A 176 4.46 4.22 14.22
CA MET A 176 4.99 4.04 12.88
C MET A 176 5.44 5.38 12.31
N ALA A 177 6.34 5.36 11.34
CA ALA A 177 6.74 6.54 10.58
C ALA A 177 6.67 6.22 9.10
N ILE A 178 6.22 7.18 8.31
CA ILE A 178 6.11 7.06 6.85
C ILE A 178 6.93 8.18 6.23
N ARG A 179 7.74 7.82 5.23
CA ARG A 179 8.47 8.76 4.40
C ARG A 179 7.96 8.71 2.97
N SER A 180 7.63 9.87 2.42
CA SER A 180 7.14 10.06 1.05
C SER A 180 7.68 11.35 0.44
N THR A 181 8.99 11.60 0.55
CA THR A 181 9.62 12.88 0.16
C THR A 181 10.27 12.90 -1.22
N ALA A 182 10.58 11.73 -1.78
CA ALA A 182 11.29 11.63 -3.05
C ALA A 182 10.38 10.95 -4.08
N PRO A 183 9.73 11.69 -4.99
CA PRO A 183 8.89 11.08 -6.02
C PRO A 183 9.74 10.39 -7.11
N PRO A 184 9.18 9.40 -7.82
CA PRO A 184 9.87 8.73 -8.93
C PRO A 184 10.04 9.65 -10.14
N ALA A 185 11.18 9.57 -10.82
CA ALA A 185 11.58 10.52 -11.89
C ALA A 185 10.70 10.52 -13.16
N ASN A 186 9.90 9.47 -13.39
CA ASN A 186 9.06 9.33 -14.58
C ASN A 186 7.60 9.78 -14.35
N PHE A 187 7.26 10.23 -13.14
CA PHE A 187 5.92 10.70 -12.81
C PHE A 187 5.95 12.20 -12.55
N ASP A 188 4.91 12.90 -12.99
CA ASP A 188 4.74 14.32 -12.70
C ASP A 188 4.24 14.48 -11.27
N TRP A 189 5.13 14.86 -10.36
CA TRP A 189 4.79 15.07 -8.95
C TRP A 189 4.07 16.40 -8.75
N ARG A 190 2.82 16.34 -8.25
CA ARG A 190 2.00 17.54 -7.99
C ARG A 190 1.90 17.80 -6.49
N LYS A 191 2.23 19.03 -6.09
CA LYS A 191 1.92 19.54 -4.74
C LYS A 191 0.44 19.93 -4.69
N PRO A 192 -0.24 19.76 -3.55
CA PRO A 192 -1.64 20.19 -3.42
C PRO A 192 -1.74 21.68 -3.80
N SER A 193 -2.53 21.98 -4.85
CA SER A 193 -2.80 23.34 -5.29
C SER A 193 -3.47 24.11 -4.16
N THR A 194 -3.03 25.36 -3.93
CA THR A 194 -3.62 26.28 -2.94
C THR A 194 -4.63 27.25 -3.56
N THR A 195 -4.94 27.07 -4.84
CA THR A 195 -5.93 27.87 -5.56
C THR A 195 -7.25 27.11 -5.53
N ASP A 196 -8.24 27.71 -4.87
CA ASP A 196 -9.62 27.22 -4.72
C ASP A 196 -10.43 27.29 -6.03
N ASP A 197 -9.78 27.19 -7.19
CA ASP A 197 -10.45 27.17 -8.49
C ASP A 197 -10.73 25.72 -8.88
N ASP A 198 -11.98 25.32 -8.62
CA ASP A 198 -12.56 24.01 -8.87
C ASP A 198 -12.41 23.53 -10.33
N GLU A 199 -12.32 22.20 -10.49
CA GLU A 199 -12.15 21.36 -11.71
C GLU A 199 -10.75 20.74 -11.96
N ASP A 200 -9.99 20.42 -10.91
CA ASP A 200 -8.82 19.53 -11.05
C ASP A 200 -9.27 18.06 -11.16
N LEU A 201 -9.73 17.67 -12.36
CA LEU A 201 -9.73 16.26 -12.75
C LEU A 201 -8.28 15.72 -12.60
N PRO A 202 -8.09 14.49 -12.08
CA PRO A 202 -6.76 13.95 -11.93
C PRO A 202 -6.07 13.88 -13.29
N GLU A 203 -4.99 14.65 -13.46
CA GLU A 203 -4.19 14.63 -14.68
C GLU A 203 -3.48 13.27 -14.80
N GLU A 204 -3.59 12.64 -15.96
CA GLU A 204 -2.98 11.34 -16.24
C GLU A 204 -1.47 11.36 -15.97
N GLY A 205 -0.98 10.36 -15.22
CA GLY A 205 0.44 10.23 -14.87
C GLY A 205 0.91 11.08 -13.68
N THR A 206 0.01 11.80 -12.99
CA THR A 206 0.37 12.52 -11.76
C THR A 206 0.51 11.61 -10.55
N ILE A 207 1.44 11.96 -9.66
CA ILE A 207 1.69 11.23 -8.41
C ILE A 207 1.73 12.15 -7.21
N SER A 208 1.25 11.66 -6.06
CA SER A 208 1.23 12.43 -4.81
C SER A 208 1.50 11.58 -3.57
N GLU A 209 1.72 12.25 -2.45
CA GLU A 209 2.03 11.65 -1.15
C GLU A 209 0.72 11.18 -0.48
N PRO A 210 0.74 10.18 0.43
CA PRO A 210 -0.48 9.70 1.07
C PRO A 210 -1.09 10.73 2.05
N LYS A 211 -2.43 10.76 2.13
CA LYS A 211 -3.19 11.67 2.99
C LYS A 211 -4.06 10.93 3.97
N LEU A 212 -4.89 9.98 3.51
CA LEU A 212 -5.79 9.23 4.37
C LEU A 212 -5.34 7.78 4.46
N MET A 213 -5.06 7.33 5.68
CA MET A 213 -4.58 5.99 5.96
C MET A 213 -5.43 5.32 7.04
N LYS A 214 -5.81 4.07 6.80
CA LYS A 214 -6.51 3.20 7.73
C LYS A 214 -5.60 2.05 8.12
N VAL A 215 -5.50 1.79 9.43
CA VAL A 215 -4.63 0.76 9.98
C VAL A 215 -5.49 -0.33 10.61
N TYR A 216 -5.21 -1.58 10.27
CA TYR A 216 -5.88 -2.77 10.79
C TYR A 216 -4.85 -3.70 11.45
N SER A 217 -5.27 -4.47 12.44
CA SER A 217 -4.41 -5.40 13.17
C SER A 217 -5.09 -6.75 13.26
N ASN A 218 -4.32 -7.83 13.06
CA ASN A 218 -4.74 -9.22 13.20
C ASN A 218 -5.89 -9.66 12.28
N ASN A 219 -5.99 -9.09 11.08
CA ASN A 219 -6.85 -9.63 10.04
C ASN A 219 -6.09 -10.67 9.21
N THR A 220 -6.79 -11.72 8.78
CA THR A 220 -6.15 -12.86 8.09
C THR A 220 -6.01 -12.60 6.60
N ASN A 221 -7.01 -11.99 5.96
CA ASN A 221 -7.04 -11.76 4.51
C ASN A 221 -7.72 -10.42 4.20
N LEU A 222 -7.08 -9.30 4.54
CA LEU A 222 -7.58 -7.99 4.13
C LEU A 222 -7.23 -7.75 2.66
N ASP A 223 -8.23 -7.46 1.85
CA ASP A 223 -8.13 -7.08 0.43
C ASP A 223 -9.02 -5.86 0.13
N PHE A 224 -8.99 -5.35 -1.11
CA PHE A 224 -9.79 -4.18 -1.50
C PHE A 224 -11.31 -4.42 -1.45
N SER A 225 -11.76 -5.68 -1.47
CA SER A 225 -13.19 -6.00 -1.38
C SER A 225 -13.69 -5.99 0.05
N THR A 226 -12.84 -6.42 1.00
CA THR A 226 -13.18 -6.63 2.41
C THR A 226 -12.77 -5.44 3.30
N VAL A 227 -11.81 -4.62 2.87
CA VAL A 227 -11.28 -3.49 3.67
C VAL A 227 -12.35 -2.46 4.07
N TYR A 228 -13.40 -2.32 3.26
CA TYR A 228 -14.48 -1.37 3.51
C TYR A 228 -15.50 -1.87 4.54
N ASP A 229 -15.64 -3.19 4.70
CA ASP A 229 -16.55 -3.81 5.66
C ASP A 229 -15.90 -3.94 7.06
N GLU A 230 -14.57 -4.01 7.08
CA GLU A 230 -13.79 -4.12 8.30
C GLU A 230 -13.63 -2.77 9.02
N THR A 231 -13.76 -2.78 10.35
CA THR A 231 -13.53 -1.58 11.14
C THR A 231 -12.04 -1.35 11.36
N PRO A 232 -11.46 -0.22 10.91
CA PRO A 232 -10.05 0.06 11.14
C PRO A 232 -9.75 0.22 12.63
N ALA A 233 -8.60 -0.28 13.08
CA ALA A 233 -8.12 -0.08 14.44
C ALA A 233 -7.78 1.39 14.69
N GLN A 234 -7.28 2.09 13.67
CA GLN A 234 -7.01 3.52 13.72
C GLN A 234 -7.11 4.13 12.32
N VAL A 235 -7.71 5.31 12.22
CA VAL A 235 -7.72 6.14 11.01
C VAL A 235 -6.79 7.32 11.25
N ILE A 236 -5.90 7.58 10.31
CA ILE A 236 -4.86 8.61 10.41
C ILE A 236 -4.92 9.48 9.17
N THR A 237 -5.15 10.79 9.39
CA THR A 237 -4.97 11.81 8.36
C THR A 237 -3.55 12.34 8.46
N LEU A 238 -2.75 12.05 7.43
CA LEU A 238 -1.35 12.42 7.32
C LEU A 238 -1.23 13.87 6.85
N THR A 239 -0.30 14.59 7.46
CA THR A 239 0.11 15.93 7.01
C THR A 239 1.44 15.85 6.25
N PRO A 240 1.75 16.76 5.32
CA PRO A 240 3.04 16.76 4.62
C PRO A 240 4.26 16.85 5.54
N GLY A 241 4.12 17.42 6.74
CA GLY A 241 5.18 17.42 7.76
C GLY A 241 5.51 16.02 8.29
N GLN A 242 4.47 15.19 8.48
CA GLN A 242 4.60 13.81 8.98
C GLN A 242 5.20 12.86 7.95
N LEU A 243 5.11 13.21 6.66
CA LEU A 243 5.62 12.42 5.54
C LEU A 243 7.14 12.55 5.33
N LYS A 244 7.83 13.32 6.17
CA LYS A 244 9.31 13.39 6.18
C LYS A 244 9.97 12.16 6.81
N GLY A 245 9.20 11.36 7.55
CA GLY A 245 9.69 10.18 8.27
C GLY A 245 10.43 10.47 9.59
N GLU A 246 10.47 11.73 10.03
CA GLU A 246 11.04 12.14 11.33
C GLU A 246 10.01 12.02 12.46
N GLU A 247 8.75 12.33 12.18
CA GLU A 247 7.66 12.27 13.14
C GLU A 247 7.11 10.84 13.25
N ARG A 248 6.94 10.36 14.48
CA ARG A 248 6.33 9.07 14.77
C ARG A 248 4.84 9.22 15.01
N LEU A 249 4.05 8.56 14.18
CA LEU A 249 2.61 8.43 14.30
C LEU A 249 2.31 7.40 15.40
N LEU A 250 1.76 7.86 16.52
CA LEU A 250 1.40 6.99 17.63
C LEU A 250 0.21 6.10 17.27
N LEU A 251 0.41 4.78 17.37
CA LEU A 251 -0.63 3.78 17.21
C LEU A 251 -1.23 3.48 18.59
N ARG A 252 -2.42 4.01 18.84
CA ARG A 252 -3.07 3.92 20.16
C ARG A 252 -4.06 2.78 20.21
N GLY A 253 -4.15 2.15 21.37
CA GLY A 253 -5.19 1.16 21.68
C GLY A 253 -4.65 -0.23 21.98
N SER A 254 -5.51 -1.03 22.59
CA SER A 254 -5.20 -2.42 22.97
C SER A 254 -4.99 -3.34 21.75
N LYS A 255 -5.51 -2.95 20.58
CA LYS A 255 -5.40 -3.68 19.31
C LYS A 255 -3.95 -3.84 18.85
N PHE A 256 -3.05 -2.97 19.30
CA PHE A 256 -1.63 -3.01 18.91
C PHE A 256 -0.71 -3.70 19.94
N GLN A 257 -1.27 -4.25 21.03
CA GLN A 257 -0.47 -4.90 22.09
C GLN A 257 0.07 -6.28 21.69
N ARG A 258 -0.62 -6.95 20.76
CA ARG A 258 -0.25 -8.30 20.29
C ARG A 258 -0.69 -8.44 18.83
N CYS A 259 0.17 -8.02 17.91
CA CYS A 259 -0.05 -8.04 16.47
C CYS A 259 0.72 -9.20 15.84
N SER A 260 0.00 -10.13 15.21
CA SER A 260 0.54 -11.13 14.29
C SER A 260 0.55 -10.61 12.84
N SER A 261 -0.36 -9.69 12.52
CA SER A 261 -0.40 -8.97 11.24
C SER A 261 -0.77 -7.50 11.45
N LEU A 262 -0.27 -6.64 10.56
CA LEU A 262 -0.60 -5.23 10.45
C LEU A 262 -0.95 -4.93 8.99
N HIS A 263 -2.10 -4.32 8.75
CA HIS A 263 -2.51 -3.92 7.41
C HIS A 263 -2.63 -2.42 7.35
N ILE A 264 -1.98 -1.82 6.36
CA ILE A 264 -1.95 -0.39 6.14
C ILE A 264 -2.64 -0.13 4.81
N PHE A 265 -3.84 0.43 4.88
CA PHE A 265 -4.61 0.81 3.71
C PHE A 265 -4.49 2.32 3.49
N ILE A 266 -3.97 2.72 2.35
CA ILE A 266 -3.93 4.11 1.90
C ILE A 266 -5.12 4.28 0.97
N GLU A 267 -6.02 5.18 1.34
CA GLU A 267 -7.27 5.40 0.64
C GLU A 267 -7.24 6.64 -0.25
N LYS A 268 -6.51 7.69 0.17
CA LYS A 268 -6.39 8.96 -0.57
C LYS A 268 -5.01 9.56 -0.44
N ASN A 269 -4.61 10.34 -1.45
CA ASN A 269 -3.37 11.12 -1.46
C ASN A 269 -3.61 12.62 -1.24
N GLN A 270 -2.54 13.42 -1.17
CA GLN A 270 -2.61 14.85 -0.81
C GLN A 270 -3.18 15.72 -1.92
N ALA A 271 -2.81 15.44 -3.18
CA ALA A 271 -3.15 16.26 -4.34
C ALA A 271 -4.26 15.66 -5.24
N ASN A 272 -4.98 14.63 -4.77
CA ASN A 272 -5.97 13.88 -5.55
C ASN A 272 -5.41 13.40 -6.91
N SER A 273 -4.13 13.01 -6.93
CA SER A 273 -3.46 12.48 -8.12
C SER A 273 -3.84 11.02 -8.38
N ILE A 274 -3.54 10.49 -9.57
CA ILE A 274 -3.87 9.10 -9.91
C ILE A 274 -3.05 8.12 -9.10
N HIS A 275 -1.77 8.41 -8.84
CA HIS A 275 -0.90 7.47 -8.14
C HIS A 275 -0.47 8.01 -6.77
N THR A 276 -0.17 7.07 -5.88
CA THR A 276 0.48 7.35 -4.59
C THR A 276 1.86 6.73 -4.57
N PHE A 277 2.83 7.41 -3.96
CA PHE A 277 4.16 6.85 -3.69
C PHE A 277 4.48 6.79 -2.21
N ILE A 278 5.39 5.89 -1.86
CA ILE A 278 5.98 5.75 -0.53
C ILE A 278 7.46 5.41 -0.69
N ASN A 279 8.32 6.10 0.06
CA ASN A 279 9.75 5.79 0.12
C ASN A 279 10.07 4.85 1.28
N ARG A 280 9.47 5.04 2.47
CA ARG A 280 9.77 4.18 3.63
C ARG A 280 8.61 4.05 4.60
N ILE A 281 8.50 2.87 5.22
CA ILE A 281 7.63 2.62 6.36
C ILE A 281 8.46 2.01 7.49
N SER A 282 8.54 2.71 8.62
CA SER A 282 9.20 2.22 9.83
C SER A 282 8.16 1.84 10.86
N LEU A 283 8.30 0.67 11.48
CA LEU A 283 7.40 0.19 12.53
C LEU A 283 8.17 0.10 13.85
N TYR A 284 7.75 0.85 14.85
CA TYR A 284 8.39 0.86 16.16
C TYR A 284 7.55 0.10 17.18
N GLY A 285 8.23 -0.66 18.02
CA GLY A 285 7.56 -1.48 19.00
C GLY A 285 8.47 -2.39 19.80
N TYR A 286 7.90 -3.46 20.30
CA TYR A 286 8.57 -4.42 21.17
C TYR A 286 8.29 -5.84 20.69
N VAL A 287 9.36 -6.62 20.57
CA VAL A 287 9.26 -8.05 20.33
C VAL A 287 8.96 -8.75 21.66
N ASN A 288 7.91 -9.56 21.68
CA ASN A 288 7.61 -10.36 22.86
C ASN A 288 8.68 -11.44 23.03
N LYS A 289 9.51 -11.31 24.06
CA LYS A 289 10.63 -12.23 24.35
C LYS A 289 10.19 -13.69 24.53
N ASN A 290 8.92 -13.92 24.87
CA ASN A 290 8.34 -15.25 25.00
C ASN A 290 8.27 -16.03 23.66
N TYR A 291 8.50 -15.37 22.52
CA TYR A 291 8.44 -15.96 21.19
C TYR A 291 9.74 -15.81 20.39
N ALA A 292 10.82 -15.32 21.03
CA ALA A 292 12.16 -15.36 20.46
C ALA A 292 12.75 -16.75 20.74
N SER A 293 12.44 -17.71 19.88
CA SER A 293 13.04 -19.06 19.91
C SER A 293 14.28 -19.11 19.03
#